data_AF-A0A3N5T3C4-F1
#
_entry.id   AF-A0A3N5T3C4-F1
#
_cell.length_a   1.000
_cell.length_b   1.000
_cell.length_c   1.000
_cell.angle_alpha   90.00
_cell.angle_beta   90.00
_cell.angle_gamma   90.00
#
_symmetry.space_group_name_H-M   'P 1'
#
loop_
_entity.id
_entity.type
_entity.pdbx_description
1 polymer ?
#
loop_
_entity_poly.entity_id
_entity_poly.type
_entity_poly.pdbx_seq_one_letter_code
_entity_poly.pdbx_strand_id
1 'polypeptide(L)'
;MTEAIVTGTDKILAEYGLPYVPMIHCFLEHGNHLVDLTEGNRNGKNRPIDDFLYTDRVAATISAKDEYMIYRKALSEVILNRDELKGADIKRILHAREEGLKLLKANL
;
A
#
# COMPACT_ATOMS: atom_id res chain seq x y z
N MET A 1 -0.71 2.89 3.82
CA MET A 1 -2.06 3.37 4.19
C MET A 1 -2.04 3.76 5.65
N THR A 2 -2.52 4.97 5.92
CA THR A 2 -2.67 5.60 7.24
C THR A 2 -4.01 6.33 7.27
N GLU A 3 -4.44 6.86 8.41
CA GLU A 3 -5.68 7.65 8.52
C GLU A 3 -5.72 8.84 7.55
N ALA A 4 -4.58 9.49 7.36
CA ALA A 4 -4.45 10.60 6.42
C ALA A 4 -4.69 10.19 4.96
N ILE A 5 -4.58 8.90 4.62
CA ILE A 5 -4.80 8.37 3.27
C ILE A 5 -6.20 7.75 3.16
N VAL A 6 -6.64 6.95 4.13
CA VAL A 6 -7.97 6.33 4.14
C VAL A 6 -8.57 6.46 5.52
N THR A 7 -9.71 7.14 5.63
CA THR A 7 -10.43 7.34 6.89
C THR A 7 -10.82 6.01 7.53
N GLY A 8 -10.55 5.85 8.82
CA GLY A 8 -10.81 4.65 9.61
C GLY A 8 -9.62 3.68 9.70
N THR A 9 -8.48 4.00 9.10
CA THR A 9 -7.27 3.18 9.14
C THR A 9 -6.67 3.10 10.54
N ASP A 10 -6.81 4.14 11.37
CA ASP A 10 -6.22 4.15 12.72
C ASP A 10 -6.72 3.00 13.61
N LYS A 11 -7.95 2.54 13.40
CA LYS A 11 -8.48 1.36 14.12
C LYS A 11 -7.68 0.10 13.79
N ILE A 12 -7.36 -0.09 12.51
CA ILE A 12 -6.54 -1.21 12.04
C ILE A 12 -5.11 -1.05 12.57
N LEU A 13 -4.54 0.15 12.48
CA LEU A 13 -3.19 0.40 12.98
C LEU A 13 -3.05 0.12 14.47
N ALA A 14 -4.04 0.52 15.28
CA ALA A 14 -4.07 0.26 16.71
C ALA A 14 -4.21 -1.24 17.01
N GLU A 15 -5.09 -1.95 16.31
CA GLU A 15 -5.31 -3.39 16.49
C GLU A 15 -4.06 -4.21 16.20
N TYR A 16 -3.34 -3.88 15.12
CA TYR A 16 -2.15 -4.61 14.71
C TYR A 16 -0.84 -4.00 15.25
N GLY A 17 -0.89 -2.86 15.94
CA GLY A 17 0.30 -2.16 16.43
C GLY A 17 1.27 -1.78 15.31
N LEU A 18 0.75 -1.26 14.20
CA LEU A 18 1.54 -0.91 13.00
C LEU A 18 1.56 0.61 12.79
N PRO A 19 2.67 1.19 12.30
CA PRO A 19 2.72 2.61 11.94
C PRO A 19 1.94 2.93 10.65
N TYR A 20 1.78 1.94 9.77
CA TYR A 20 1.02 2.01 8.54
C TYR A 20 0.75 0.59 8.00
N VAL A 21 -0.21 0.46 7.08
CA VAL A 21 -0.43 -0.78 6.30
C VAL A 21 0.21 -0.64 4.90
N PRO A 22 1.21 -1.44 4.51
CA PRO A 22 1.75 -1.45 3.15
C PRO A 22 0.71 -1.91 2.13
N MET A 23 0.39 -1.01 1.18
CA MET A 23 -0.59 -1.25 0.10
C MET A 23 0.10 -1.17 -1.26
N ILE A 24 -0.44 -1.90 -2.24
CA ILE A 24 0.01 -1.82 -3.64
C ILE A 24 -0.70 -0.63 -4.30
N HIS A 25 0.05 0.15 -5.08
CA HIS A 25 -0.50 1.19 -5.93
C HIS A 25 0.37 1.36 -7.17
N CYS A 26 -0.27 1.41 -8.34
CA CYS A 26 0.39 1.58 -9.63
C CYS A 26 0.24 3.02 -10.12
N PHE A 27 1.30 3.53 -10.72
CA PHE A 27 1.35 4.86 -11.36
C PHE A 27 2.08 4.74 -12.70
N LEU A 28 1.91 5.74 -13.56
CA LEU A 28 2.70 5.89 -14.78
C LEU A 28 3.86 6.84 -14.53
N GLU A 29 5.02 6.54 -15.11
CA GLU A 29 6.21 7.40 -15.07
C GLU A 29 6.57 7.83 -16.50
N HIS A 30 6.81 9.13 -16.69
CA HIS A 30 7.37 9.68 -17.93
C HIS A 30 8.40 10.77 -17.65
N GLY A 31 9.67 10.45 -17.86
CA GLY A 31 10.78 11.33 -17.48
C GLY A 31 10.80 11.53 -15.95
N ASN A 32 10.66 12.77 -15.50
CA ASN A 32 10.60 13.12 -14.08
C ASN A 32 9.16 13.29 -13.55
N HIS A 33 8.15 12.87 -14.33
CA HIS A 33 6.74 13.01 -13.97
C HIS A 33 6.15 11.66 -13.57
N LEU A 34 5.39 11.68 -12.48
CA LEU A 34 4.59 10.56 -12.00
C LEU A 34 3.10 10.91 -12.15
N VAL A 35 2.31 9.96 -12.61
CA VAL A 35 0.87 10.14 -12.83
C VAL A 35 0.11 9.00 -12.15
N ASP A 36 -0.62 9.33 -11.08
CA ASP A 36 -1.59 8.43 -10.44
C ASP A 36 -2.91 8.48 -11.22
N LEU A 37 -3.24 7.38 -11.90
CA LEU A 37 -4.48 7.28 -12.70
C LEU A 37 -5.76 7.22 -11.84
N THR A 38 -5.62 7.15 -10.52
CA THR A 38 -6.73 7.18 -9.57
C THR A 38 -7.02 8.58 -9.04
N GLU A 39 -6.17 9.57 -9.30
CA GLU A 39 -6.37 10.95 -8.85
C GLU A 39 -7.70 11.54 -9.40
N GLY A 40 -8.43 12.28 -8.57
CA GLY A 40 -9.71 12.89 -8.93
C GLY A 40 -10.91 11.93 -9.00
N ASN A 41 -10.70 10.62 -8.82
CA ASN A 41 -11.76 9.62 -8.80
C ASN A 41 -12.25 9.34 -7.37
N ARG A 42 -13.48 8.80 -7.24
CA ARG A 42 -13.98 8.20 -5.99
C ARG A 42 -13.27 6.87 -5.77
N ASN A 43 -12.10 6.93 -5.14
CA ASN A 43 -11.18 5.80 -4.98
C ASN A 43 -11.00 5.37 -3.50
N GLY A 44 -11.79 5.96 -2.59
CA GLY A 44 -11.73 5.71 -1.15
C GLY A 44 -10.52 6.31 -0.43
N LYS A 45 -9.66 7.05 -1.13
CA LYS A 45 -8.53 7.78 -0.57
C LYS A 45 -8.90 9.26 -0.34
N ASN A 46 -8.32 9.84 0.70
CA ASN A 46 -8.44 11.25 1.05
C ASN A 46 -7.49 12.14 0.23
N ARG A 47 -6.42 11.57 -0.34
CA ARG A 47 -5.39 12.27 -1.11
C ARG A 47 -4.67 11.35 -2.11
N PRO A 48 -3.98 11.92 -3.12
CA PRO A 48 -3.06 11.17 -4.00
C PRO A 48 -1.92 10.50 -3.21
N ILE A 49 -1.25 9.54 -3.85
CA ILE A 49 -0.09 8.85 -3.28
C ILE A 49 1.19 9.37 -3.94
N ASP A 50 1.95 10.16 -3.18
CA ASP A 50 3.18 10.78 -3.67
C ASP A 50 4.45 10.11 -3.09
N ASP A 51 4.29 9.40 -1.97
CA ASP A 51 5.38 8.73 -1.25
C ASP A 51 5.27 7.21 -1.37
N PHE A 52 6.33 6.56 -1.84
CA PHE A 52 6.37 5.11 -2.06
C PHE A 52 7.45 4.45 -1.19
N LEU A 53 7.11 3.33 -0.56
CA LEU A 53 8.05 2.55 0.25
C LEU A 53 9.07 1.79 -0.61
N TYR A 54 8.63 1.36 -1.81
CA TYR A 54 9.36 0.61 -2.82
C TYR A 54 8.65 0.80 -4.16
N THR A 55 9.41 0.91 -5.24
CA THR A 55 8.90 0.98 -6.60
C THR A 55 9.60 -0.05 -7.49
N ASP A 56 8.87 -0.60 -8.45
CA ASP A 56 9.42 -1.52 -9.44
C ASP A 56 8.80 -1.24 -10.81
N ARG A 57 9.59 -1.38 -11.87
CA ARG A 57 9.09 -1.18 -13.23
C ARG A 57 8.52 -2.49 -13.75
N VAL A 58 7.25 -2.46 -14.10
CA VAL A 58 6.49 -3.62 -14.56
C VAL A 58 5.94 -3.39 -15.96
N ALA A 59 5.69 -4.48 -16.69
CA ALA A 59 4.94 -4.40 -17.92
C ALA A 59 3.53 -3.89 -17.65
N ALA A 60 2.98 -3.06 -18.56
CA ALA A 60 1.61 -2.54 -18.43
C ALA A 60 0.55 -3.66 -18.34
N THR A 61 0.89 -4.86 -18.82
CA THR A 61 0.04 -6.06 -18.81
C THR A 61 0.38 -7.04 -17.69
N ILE A 62 1.04 -6.60 -16.61
CA ILE A 62 1.41 -7.48 -15.49
C ILE A 62 0.18 -8.21 -14.93
N SER A 63 0.34 -9.49 -14.60
CA SER A 63 -0.72 -10.26 -13.96
C SER A 63 -0.86 -9.91 -12.47
N ALA A 64 -2.07 -10.05 -11.92
CA ALA A 64 -2.29 -9.86 -10.48
C ALA A 64 -1.43 -10.81 -9.62
N LYS A 65 -1.10 -12.00 -10.14
CA LYS A 65 -0.21 -12.94 -9.46
C LYS A 65 1.20 -12.39 -9.38
N ASP A 66 1.75 -11.91 -10.50
CA ASP A 66 3.12 -11.41 -10.54
C ASP A 66 3.26 -10.11 -9.73
N GLU A 67 2.27 -9.22 -9.80
CA GLU A 67 2.18 -8.04 -8.95
C GLU A 67 2.20 -8.42 -7.46
N TYR A 68 1.42 -9.44 -7.06
CA TYR A 68 1.43 -9.92 -5.69
C TYR A 68 2.77 -10.55 -5.28
N MET A 69 3.46 -11.23 -6.20
CA MET A 69 4.79 -11.77 -5.92
C MET A 69 5.83 -10.66 -5.70
N ILE A 70 5.79 -9.57 -6.48
CA ILE A 70 6.63 -8.39 -6.26
C ILE A 70 6.32 -7.78 -4.90
N TYR A 71 5.05 -7.60 -4.56
CA TYR A 71 4.64 -7.10 -3.24
C TYR A 71 5.20 -7.95 -2.10
N ARG A 72 5.07 -9.28 -2.20
CA ARG A 72 5.58 -10.22 -1.17
C ARG A 72 7.09 -10.11 -1.02
N LYS A 73 7.81 -10.02 -2.13
CA LYS A 73 9.27 -9.87 -2.14
C LYS A 73 9.70 -8.54 -1.51
N ALA A 74 9.12 -7.43 -1.97
CA ALA A 74 9.40 -6.10 -1.41
C ALA A 74 9.07 -6.03 0.08
N LEU A 75 7.98 -6.69 0.51
CA LEU A 75 7.59 -6.75 1.90
C LEU A 75 8.65 -7.45 2.77
N SER A 76 9.15 -8.62 2.34
CA SER A 76 10.15 -9.38 3.10
C SER A 76 11.56 -8.81 3.04
N GLU A 77 11.98 -8.27 1.90
CA GLU A 77 13.38 -7.88 1.65
C GLU A 77 13.67 -6.41 1.95
N VAL A 78 12.65 -5.54 1.86
CA VAL A 78 12.83 -4.08 1.96
C VAL A 78 12.00 -3.51 3.10
N ILE A 79 10.68 -3.72 3.07
CA ILE A 79 9.75 -2.99 3.95
C ILE A 79 9.86 -3.46 5.40
N LEU A 80 9.93 -4.78 5.66
CA LEU A 80 10.06 -5.32 7.02
C LEU A 80 11.41 -5.01 7.68
N ASN A 81 12.43 -4.63 6.90
CA ASN A 81 13.75 -4.26 7.43
C ASN A 81 13.83 -2.81 7.91
N ARG A 82 12.75 -2.03 7.75
CA ARG A 82 12.70 -0.64 8.21
C ARG A 82 12.50 -0.56 9.72
N ASP A 83 13.14 0.42 10.35
CA ASP A 83 13.16 0.57 11.81
C ASP A 83 11.76 0.75 12.40
N GLU A 84 10.86 1.46 11.72
CA GLU A 84 9.49 1.68 12.16
C GLU A 84 8.63 0.40 12.19
N LEU A 85 9.04 -0.65 11.48
CA LEU A 85 8.38 -1.95 11.45
C LEU A 85 9.12 -3.02 12.25
N LYS A 86 10.11 -2.62 13.05
CA LYS A 86 10.86 -3.55 13.90
C LYS A 86 9.93 -4.28 14.86
N GLY A 87 9.94 -5.62 14.79
CA GLY A 87 9.07 -6.48 15.60
C GLY A 87 7.70 -6.76 14.98
N ALA A 88 7.36 -6.16 13.85
CA ALA A 88 6.26 -6.63 13.01
C ALA A 88 6.68 -7.88 12.23
N ASP A 89 5.74 -8.80 12.05
CA ASP A 89 5.92 -9.99 11.22
C ASP A 89 5.05 -9.91 9.95
N ILE A 90 5.41 -10.71 8.95
CA ILE A 90 4.74 -10.70 7.66
C ILE A 90 3.25 -11.08 7.75
N LYS A 91 2.87 -11.99 8.66
CA LYS A 91 1.47 -12.44 8.78
C LYS A 91 0.61 -11.31 9.33
N ARG A 92 1.11 -10.61 10.35
CA ARG A 92 0.47 -9.43 10.92
C ARG A 92 0.19 -8.36 9.87
N ILE A 93 1.17 -8.05 9.04
CA ILE A 93 0.99 -7.07 7.95
C ILE A 93 -0.05 -7.54 6.93
N LEU A 94 -0.04 -8.83 6.57
CA LEU A 94 -1.02 -9.37 5.63
C LEU A 94 -2.46 -9.32 6.18
N HIS A 95 -2.67 -9.63 7.46
CA HIS A 95 -3.99 -9.52 8.08
C HIS A 95 -4.47 -8.06 8.13
N ALA A 96 -3.60 -7.13 8.53
CA ALA A 96 -3.91 -5.70 8.48
C ALA A 96 -4.24 -5.23 7.05
N ARG A 97 -3.58 -5.79 6.03
CA ARG A 97 -3.86 -5.50 4.62
C ARG A 97 -5.24 -6.02 4.19
N GLU A 98 -5.63 -7.21 4.60
CA GLU A 98 -6.96 -7.76 4.28
C GLU A 98 -8.08 -6.87 4.82
N GLU A 99 -7.92 -6.36 6.05
CA GLU A 99 -8.84 -5.38 6.62
C GLU A 99 -8.78 -4.03 5.91
N GLY A 100 -7.59 -3.57 5.59
CA GLY A 100 -7.41 -2.32 4.84
C GLY A 100 -8.09 -2.35 3.48
N LEU A 101 -8.07 -3.50 2.78
CA LEU A 101 -8.79 -3.68 1.53
C LEU A 101 -10.32 -3.65 1.71
N LYS A 102 -10.84 -4.18 2.82
CA LYS A 102 -12.27 -4.10 3.16
C LYS A 102 -12.67 -2.65 3.45
N LEU A 103 -11.86 -1.93 4.23
CA LEU A 103 -12.08 -0.52 4.54
C LEU A 103 -12.06 0.35 3.28
N LEU A 104 -11.07 0.15 2.41
CA LEU A 104 -10.95 0.91 1.16
C LEU A 104 -12.20 0.72 0.28
N LYS A 105 -12.70 -0.52 0.16
CA LYS A 105 -13.93 -0.83 -0.58
C LYS A 105 -15.18 -0.20 0.03
N ALA A 106 -15.26 -0.07 1.35
CA ALA A 106 -16.38 0.57 2.04
C ALA A 106 -16.42 2.09 1.83
N ASN A 107 -15.29 2.70 1.44
CA ASN A 107 -15.14 4.13 1.19
C ASN A 107 -15.24 4.52 -0.29
N LEU A 108 -15.52 3.58 -1.21
CA LEU A 108 -15.81 3.84 -2.63
C LEU A 108 -17.26 4.33 -2.82
#